data_AF-A0A2Z5X174-F1
#
_entry.id   AF-A0A2Z5X174-F1
#
_cell.length_a   1.000
_cell.length_b   1.000
_cell.length_c   1.000
_cell.angle_alpha   90.00
_cell.angle_beta   90.00
_cell.angle_gamma   90.00
#
_symmetry.space_group_name_H-M   'P 1'
#
loop_
_entity.id
_entity.type
_entity.pdbx_description
1 polymer ?
#
loop_
_entity_poly.entity_id
_entity_poly.type
_entity_poly.pdbx_seq_one_letter_code
_entity_poly.pdbx_strand_id
1 'polypeptide(L)' 'MISDSLNSLRDSQESITAERWFIGKRADTGICEIVKGNSQEDLTDFVETWGAFNSQGEAIAKRVGLIRAGKCQPL' A
#
# COMPACT_ATOMS: atom_id res chain seq x y z
N MET A 1 27.70 24.57 -25.29
CA MET A 1 27.84 24.08 -23.90
C MET A 1 26.63 24.51 -23.06
N ILE A 2 25.39 24.17 -23.47
CA ILE A 2 24.17 24.46 -22.68
C ILE A 2 23.14 23.33 -22.86
N SER A 3 23.59 22.10 -23.10
CA SER A 3 22.68 20.98 -23.44
C SER A 3 22.60 19.92 -22.33
N ASP A 4 23.56 19.90 -21.40
CA ASP A 4 23.65 18.86 -20.36
C ASP A 4 22.93 19.23 -19.05
N SER A 5 22.54 20.49 -18.84
CA SER A 5 21.92 20.94 -17.58
C SER A 5 20.40 20.73 -17.48
N LEU A 6 19.73 20.27 -18.55
CA LEU A 6 18.29 19.93 -18.49
C LEU A 6 18.01 18.46 -18.20
N ASN A 7 19.04 17.59 -18.22
CA ASN A 7 18.88 16.16 -17.95
C ASN A 7 19.02 15.80 -16.46
N SER A 8 19.41 16.76 -15.60
CA SER A 8 19.56 16.56 -14.14
C SER A 8 18.28 16.89 -13.34
N LEU A 9 17.32 17.59 -13.94
CA LEU A 9 16.03 17.92 -13.31
C LEU A 9 14.92 16.89 -13.60
N ARG A 10 15.18 15.89 -14.45
CA ARG A 10 14.26 14.79 -14.72
C ARG A 10 14.46 13.58 -13.81
N ASP A 11 15.57 13.52 -13.08
CA ASP A 11 15.85 12.46 -12.10
C ASP A 11 15.25 12.73 -10.71
N SER A 12 14.68 13.92 -10.48
CA SER A 12 14.08 14.28 -9.18
C SER A 12 12.54 14.33 -9.20
N GLN A 13 11.91 13.94 -10.31
CA GLN A 13 10.45 13.86 -10.42
C GLN A 13 9.99 12.61 -11.18
N GLU A 14 10.54 11.46 -10.80
CA GLU A 14 9.83 10.20 -10.98
C GLU A 14 9.82 9.51 -9.62
N SER A 15 8.82 9.87 -8.81
CA SER A 15 8.36 8.97 -7.77
C SER A 15 7.80 7.74 -8.50
N ILE A 16 8.70 6.84 -8.91
CA ILE A 16 8.38 5.45 -9.17
C ILE A 16 7.91 4.94 -7.81
N THR A 17 6.65 5.22 -7.49
CA THR A 17 5.93 4.58 -6.40
C THR A 17 5.82 3.13 -6.85
N ALA A 18 6.87 2.35 -6.58
CA ALA A 18 6.91 0.92 -6.89
C ALA A 18 5.61 0.34 -6.35
N GLU A 19 4.77 -0.23 -7.23
CA GLU A 19 3.39 -0.59 -6.91
C GLU A 19 3.30 -1.31 -5.57
N ARG A 20 2.72 -0.65 -4.55
CA ARG A 20 2.65 -1.18 -3.20
C ARG A 20 1.26 -1.69 -2.87
N TRP A 21 1.25 -2.72 -2.05
CA TRP A 21 0.02 -3.33 -1.55
C TRP A 21 -0.10 -3.09 -0.06
N PHE A 22 -1.32 -2.82 0.38
CA PHE A 22 -1.65 -2.56 1.77
C PHE A 22 -2.85 -3.41 2.17
N ILE A 23 -2.98 -3.65 3.46
CA ILE A 23 -4.17 -4.23 4.07
C ILE A 23 -4.78 -3.14 4.94
N GLY A 24 -6.06 -2.83 4.74
CA GLY A 24 -6.80 -1.86 5.54
C GLY A 24 -7.96 -2.52 6.26
N LYS A 25 -8.10 -2.27 7.58
CA LYS A 25 -9.24 -2.73 8.38
C LYS A 25 -10.34 -1.68 8.39
N ARG A 26 -11.55 -2.05 7.97
CA ARG A 26 -12.72 -1.17 8.08
C ARG A 26 -13.20 -1.08 9.53
N ALA A 27 -13.55 0.13 9.96
CA ALA A 27 -14.02 0.40 11.32
C ALA A 27 -15.31 -0.33 11.66
N ASP A 28 -16.22 -0.37 10.70
CA ASP A 28 -17.63 -0.77 10.84
C ASP A 28 -17.80 -2.29 10.91
N THR A 29 -17.07 -3.02 10.08
CA THR A 29 -17.22 -4.46 9.88
C THR A 29 -16.05 -5.25 10.46
N GLY A 30 -14.91 -4.61 10.72
CA GLY A 30 -13.67 -5.29 11.09
C GLY A 30 -13.09 -6.16 9.97
N ILE A 31 -13.65 -6.09 8.76
CA ILE A 31 -13.15 -6.76 7.57
C ILE A 31 -11.88 -6.06 7.11
N CYS A 32 -10.92 -6.88 6.65
CA CYS A 32 -9.68 -6.38 6.08
C CYS A 32 -9.68 -6.51 4.55
N GLU A 33 -9.41 -5.39 3.88
CA GLU A 33 -9.34 -5.26 2.43
C GLU A 33 -7.90 -5.13 1.99
N ILE A 34 -7.58 -5.67 0.81
CA ILE A 34 -6.27 -5.50 0.18
C ILE A 34 -6.42 -4.43 -0.87
N VAL A 35 -5.68 -3.34 -0.71
CA VAL A 35 -5.71 -2.20 -1.63
C VAL A 35 -4.35 -2.03 -2.26
N LYS A 36 -4.35 -1.69 -3.55
CA LYS A 36 -3.17 -1.22 -4.27
C LYS A 36 -3.12 0.28 -4.07
N GLY A 37 -2.07 0.77 -3.43
CA GLY A 37 -1.96 2.17 -3.06
C GLY A 37 -0.63 2.76 -3.52
N ASN A 38 -0.69 3.96 -4.07
CA ASN A 38 0.49 4.72 -4.45
C ASN A 38 0.77 5.81 -3.39
N SER A 39 -0.23 6.13 -2.57
CA SER A 39 -0.25 7.22 -1.61
C SER A 39 -1.02 6.81 -0.35
N GLN A 40 -0.65 7.40 0.80
CA GLN A 40 -1.29 7.15 2.10
C GLN A 40 -2.73 7.69 2.18
N GLU A 41 -3.14 8.49 1.19
CA GLU A 41 -4.47 9.08 1.04
C GLU A 41 -5.54 8.01 0.77
N ASP A 42 -5.22 6.98 -0.01
CA ASP A 42 -6.10 5.83 -0.30
C ASP A 42 -6.40 4.97 0.95
N LEU A 43 -5.74 5.25 2.07
CA LEU A 43 -5.83 4.49 3.31
C LEU A 43 -6.64 5.20 4.40
N THR A 44 -7.21 6.37 4.11
CA THR A 44 -7.91 7.21 5.09
C THR A 44 -9.19 6.60 5.66
N ASP A 45 -9.81 5.64 4.96
CA ASP A 45 -11.02 4.94 5.40
C ASP A 45 -10.76 3.77 6.37
N PHE A 46 -9.49 3.46 6.66
CA PHE A 46 -9.12 2.31 7.49
C PHE A 46 -8.64 2.73 8.88
N VAL A 47 -9.15 2.03 9.90
CA VAL A 47 -8.76 2.29 11.30
C VAL A 47 -7.40 1.70 11.66
N GLU A 48 -6.97 0.69 10.90
CA GLU A 48 -5.67 0.07 11.04
C GLU A 48 -5.20 -0.36 9.66
N THR A 49 -3.92 -0.16 9.37
CA THR A 49 -3.32 -0.51 8.09
C THR A 49 -2.03 -1.28 8.28
N TRP A 50 -1.75 -2.21 7.36
CA TRP A 50 -0.52 -2.97 7.31
C TRP A 50 0.06 -2.96 5.90
N GLY A 51 1.37 -2.78 5.78
CA GLY A 51 2.08 -2.65 4.51
C GLY A 51 3.34 -1.81 4.69
N ALA A 52 4.03 -1.39 3.62
CA ALA A 52 3.78 -1.64 2.21
C ALA A 52 4.38 -2.98 1.74
N PHE A 53 3.57 -3.86 1.13
CA PHE A 53 4.02 -5.14 0.57
C PHE A 53 4.45 -4.99 -0.88
N ASN A 54 5.39 -5.83 -1.31
CA ASN A 54 5.96 -5.80 -2.66
C ASN A 54 5.08 -6.53 -3.68
N SER A 55 4.11 -7.32 -3.23
CA SER A 55 3.19 -8.05 -4.08
C SER A 55 1.83 -8.26 -3.42
N GLN A 56 0.80 -8.47 -4.24
CA GLN A 56 -0.52 -8.86 -3.76
C GLN A 56 -0.47 -10.18 -2.98
N GLY A 57 0.34 -11.14 -3.43
CA GLY A 57 0.49 -12.44 -2.78
C GLY A 57 1.00 -12.33 -1.34
N GLU A 58 1.96 -11.44 -1.11
CA GLU A 58 2.47 -11.14 0.24
C GLU A 58 1.38 -10.50 1.12
N ALA A 59 0.62 -9.55 0.59
CA ALA A 59 -0.52 -8.94 1.29
C ALA A 59 -1.61 -9.99 1.62
N ILE A 60 -1.88 -10.93 0.72
CA ILE A 60 -2.84 -12.03 0.94
C ILE A 60 -2.35 -12.93 2.08
N ALA A 61 -1.09 -13.37 2.02
CA ALA A 61 -0.51 -14.23 3.06
C ALA A 61 -0.56 -13.55 4.44
N LYS A 62 -0.22 -12.25 4.50
CA LYS A 62 -0.31 -11.47 5.74
C LYS A 62 -1.77 -11.34 6.21
N ARG A 63 -2.72 -11.07 5.32
CA ARG A 63 -4.15 -10.97 5.67
C ARG A 63 -4.68 -12.25 6.29
N VAL A 64 -4.33 -13.41 5.74
CA VAL A 64 -4.71 -14.72 6.32
C VAL A 64 -4.14 -14.86 7.73
N GLY A 65 -2.89 -14.45 7.95
CA GLY A 65 -2.29 -14.39 9.28
C GLY A 65 -3.05 -13.47 10.25
N LEU A 66 -3.49 -12.31 9.79
CA LEU A 66 -4.30 -11.37 10.58
C LEU A 66 -5.66 -11.96 10.96
N ILE A 67 -6.31 -12.71 10.06
CA ILE A 67 -7.56 -13.43 10.35
C ILE A 67 -7.32 -14.49 11.43
N ARG A 68 -6.28 -15.32 11.28
CA ARG A 68 -5.94 -16.36 12.27
C ARG A 68 -5.58 -15.79 13.65
N ALA A 69 -5.05 -14.57 13.68
CA ALA A 69 -4.73 -13.84 14.91
C ALA A 69 -5.93 -13.08 15.51
N GLY A 70 -7.13 -13.15 14.91
CA GLY A 70 -8.31 -12.42 15.37
C GLY A 70 -8.27 -10.91 15.12
N LYS A 71 -7.33 -10.41 14.31
CA LYS A 71 -7.20 -8.99 14.00
C LYS A 71 -8.15 -8.53 12.89
N CYS A 72 -8.47 -9.44 11.97
CA CYS A 72 -9.37 -9.22 10.84
C CYS A 72 -10.51 -10.23 10.85
N GLN A 73 -11.70 -9.80 10.47
CA GLN A 73 -12.83 -10.71 10.21
C GLN A 73 -12.68 -11.36 8.82
N PRO A 74 -13.00 -12.65 8.67
CA PRO A 74 -13.22 -13.24 7.36
C PRO A 74 -14.49 -12.66 6.73
N LEU A 75 -14.48 -12.55 5.40
CA LEU A 75 -15.68 -12.24 4.60
C LEU A 75 -16.63 -13.44 4.56
#